data_AF-A0A7Y9K0I6-F1
#
_entry.id   AF-A0A7Y9K0I6-F1
#
_cell.length_a   1.000
_cell.length_b   1.000
_cell.length_c   1.000
_cell.angle_alpha   90.00
_cell.angle_beta   90.00
_cell.angle_gamma   90.00
#
_symmetry.space_group_name_H-M   'P 1'
#
loop_
_entity.id
_entity.type
_entity.pdbx_description
1 polymer ?
#
loop_
_entity_poly.entity_id
_entity_poly.type
_entity_poly.pdbx_seq_one_letter_code
_entity_poly.pdbx_strand_id
1 'polypeptide(L)'
;MSNSSFAAQSVARGPMTVAPPSFDGHGWLVVLNLAGFTAGFGISLMLALKMARDIWRHRDEDKLWHPVTVWRGFGGAVALAMAIRFGPAAMVLWGWDPQQAHATGWLLTFQRFTDPIAFTLGLLALGLFEISGRTMAEHLKREPLPTRLWASRHQLKRPSCIFLLSLIAAIGVVSTR
;
A
#
# COMPACT_ATOMS: atom_id res chain seq x y z
N MET A 1 -1.22 -38.31 5.00
CA MET A 1 -1.09 -37.16 4.07
C MET A 1 -0.60 -35.99 4.91
N SER A 2 0.60 -35.46 4.65
CA SER A 2 1.06 -34.30 5.43
C SER A 2 0.14 -33.11 5.10
N ASN A 3 -0.39 -32.46 6.13
CA ASN A 3 -1.23 -31.25 6.04
C ASN A 3 -0.42 -30.05 5.53
N SER A 4 0.17 -30.17 4.34
CA SER A 4 0.92 -29.10 3.69
C SER A 4 -0.04 -28.26 2.86
N SER A 5 -0.13 -26.97 3.18
CA SER A 5 -0.93 -25.98 2.44
C SER A 5 -0.68 -26.08 0.92
N PHE A 6 -1.71 -25.96 0.09
CA PHE A 6 -1.57 -25.93 -1.37
C PHE A 6 -0.62 -24.83 -1.85
N ALA A 7 -0.54 -23.69 -1.15
CA ALA A 7 0.42 -22.65 -1.44
C ALA A 7 1.85 -23.14 -1.20
N ALA A 8 2.11 -23.83 -0.09
CA ALA A 8 3.43 -24.41 0.19
C ALA A 8 3.80 -25.50 -0.83
N GLN A 9 2.83 -26.33 -1.25
CA GLN A 9 3.04 -27.32 -2.31
C GLN A 9 3.37 -26.66 -3.65
N SER A 10 2.73 -25.54 -4.01
CA SER A 10 3.02 -24.81 -5.25
C SER A 10 4.42 -24.20 -5.27
N VAL A 11 4.94 -23.77 -4.12
CA VAL A 11 6.32 -23.27 -4.00
C VAL A 11 7.30 -24.43 -4.06
N ALA A 12 7.06 -25.51 -3.31
CA ALA A 12 7.95 -26.67 -3.26
C ALA A 12 8.05 -27.43 -4.60
N ARG A 13 6.96 -27.46 -5.38
CA ARG A 13 6.92 -28.07 -6.72
C ARG A 13 7.28 -27.09 -7.84
N GLY A 14 7.44 -25.80 -7.50
CA GLY A 14 7.83 -24.76 -8.45
C GLY A 14 9.34 -24.79 -8.74
N PRO A 15 9.79 -23.96 -9.69
CA PRO A 15 11.22 -23.83 -9.96
C PRO A 15 11.92 -23.17 -8.75
N MET A 16 13.14 -23.63 -8.45
CA MET A 16 13.96 -23.14 -7.33
C MET A 16 14.60 -21.78 -7.68
N THR A 17 13.78 -20.76 -7.90
CA THR A 17 14.21 -19.43 -8.33
C THR A 17 14.33 -18.46 -7.16
N VAL A 18 15.30 -17.55 -7.29
CA VAL A 18 15.61 -16.47 -6.32
C VAL A 18 14.47 -15.47 -6.13
N ALA A 19 13.52 -15.45 -7.06
CA ALA A 19 12.31 -14.63 -7.04
C ALA A 19 11.08 -15.45 -7.47
N PRO A 20 9.84 -14.95 -7.25
CA PRO A 20 8.65 -15.63 -7.72
C PRO A 20 8.71 -15.98 -9.22
N PRO A 21 8.23 -17.16 -9.64
CA PRO A 21 8.30 -17.59 -11.04
C PRO A 21 7.59 -16.64 -12.01
N SER A 22 6.64 -15.84 -11.51
CA SER A 22 5.92 -14.81 -12.29
C SER A 22 6.82 -13.72 -12.88
N PHE A 23 8.08 -13.61 -12.43
CA PHE A 23 9.05 -12.64 -12.98
C PHE A 23 9.91 -13.20 -14.12
N ASP A 24 9.83 -14.50 -14.41
CA ASP A 24 10.44 -15.15 -15.59
C ASP A 24 11.88 -14.69 -15.89
N GLY A 25 12.76 -14.71 -14.88
CA GLY A 25 14.18 -14.33 -15.02
C GLY A 25 14.47 -12.83 -15.12
N HIS A 26 13.46 -11.96 -15.10
CA HIS A 26 13.63 -10.51 -15.17
C HIS A 26 13.95 -9.93 -13.78
N GLY A 27 15.19 -10.08 -13.31
CA GLY A 27 15.64 -9.59 -12.00
C GLY A 27 15.38 -8.10 -11.75
N TRP A 28 15.43 -7.27 -12.79
CA TRP A 28 15.11 -5.84 -12.70
C TRP A 28 13.64 -5.57 -12.33
N LEU A 29 12.71 -6.42 -12.79
CA LEU A 29 11.29 -6.31 -12.41
C LEU A 29 11.09 -6.64 -10.93
N VAL A 30 11.86 -7.58 -10.40
CA VAL A 30 11.86 -7.92 -8.97
C VAL A 30 12.29 -6.71 -8.15
N VAL A 31 13.39 -6.05 -8.53
CA VAL A 31 13.87 -4.83 -7.85
C VAL A 31 12.81 -3.74 -7.85
N LEU A 32 12.21 -3.44 -9.01
CA LEU A 32 11.20 -2.39 -9.13
C LEU A 32 9.94 -2.69 -8.31
N ASN A 33 9.45 -3.93 -8.35
CA ASN A 33 8.27 -4.32 -7.57
C ASN A 33 8.57 -4.34 -6.07
N LEU A 34 9.74 -4.86 -5.67
CA LEU A 34 10.18 -4.87 -4.28
C LEU A 34 10.30 -3.44 -3.73
N ALA A 35 10.98 -2.56 -4.47
CA ALA A 35 11.12 -1.15 -4.10
C ALA A 35 9.76 -0.45 -4.06
N GLY A 36 8.94 -0.64 -5.09
CA GLY A 36 7.61 -0.03 -5.23
C GLY A 36 6.65 -0.44 -4.11
N PHE A 37 6.54 -1.73 -3.80
CA PHE A 37 5.69 -2.20 -2.71
C PHE A 37 6.22 -1.79 -1.33
N THR A 38 7.54 -1.82 -1.12
CA THR A 38 8.14 -1.40 0.16
C THR A 38 7.92 0.10 0.40
N ALA A 39 8.25 0.93 -0.59
CA ALA A 39 8.06 2.37 -0.50
C ALA A 39 6.57 2.74 -0.43
N GLY A 40 5.75 2.10 -1.27
CA GLY A 40 4.30 2.26 -1.27
C GLY A 40 3.70 1.95 0.09
N PHE A 41 4.07 0.82 0.71
CA PHE A 41 3.66 0.48 2.06
C PHE A 41 4.03 1.56 3.08
N GLY A 42 5.31 1.99 3.10
CA GLY A 42 5.76 3.01 4.04
C GLY A 42 5.04 4.35 3.89
N ILE A 43 4.89 4.83 2.66
CA ILE A 43 4.21 6.10 2.35
C ILE A 43 2.72 6.01 2.69
N SER A 44 2.05 4.94 2.27
CA SER A 44 0.62 4.73 2.52
C SER A 44 0.34 4.55 4.01
N LEU A 45 1.19 3.84 4.75
CA LEU A 45 1.05 3.69 6.19
C LEU A 45 1.22 5.03 6.91
N MET A 46 2.24 5.83 6.54
CA MET A 46 2.41 7.18 7.09
C MET A 46 1.18 8.06 6.86
N LEU A 47 0.61 8.01 5.66
CA LEU A 47 -0.58 8.76 5.32
C LEU A 47 -1.81 8.25 6.09
N ALA A 48 -1.99 6.93 6.20
CA ALA A 48 -3.09 6.31 6.93
C ALA A 48 -3.04 6.71 8.41
N LEU A 49 -1.86 6.64 9.05
CA LEU A 49 -1.66 7.05 10.43
C LEU A 49 -1.88 8.55 10.64
N LYS A 50 -1.46 9.38 9.67
CA LYS A 50 -1.74 10.81 9.69
C LYS A 50 -3.24 11.08 9.65
N MET A 51 -3.97 10.46 8.72
CA MET A 51 -5.42 10.61 8.59
C MET A 51 -6.15 10.09 9.83
N ALA A 52 -5.77 8.93 10.35
CA ALA A 52 -6.34 8.39 11.59
C ALA A 52 -6.12 9.33 12.78
N ARG A 53 -4.93 9.92 12.91
CA ARG A 53 -4.64 10.93 13.94
C ARG A 53 -5.48 12.18 13.76
N ASP A 54 -5.61 12.67 12.53
CA ASP A 54 -6.38 13.88 12.24
C ASP A 54 -7.88 13.66 12.51
N ILE A 55 -8.43 12.50 12.15
CA ILE A 55 -9.81 12.09 12.47
C ILE A 55 -9.99 12.01 13.99
N TRP A 56 -9.06 11.34 14.70
CA TRP A 56 -9.16 11.18 16.14
C TRP A 56 -9.12 12.51 16.89
N ARG A 57 -8.26 13.45 16.46
CA ARG A 57 -8.10 14.77 17.08
C ARG A 57 -9.33 15.66 16.95
N HIS A 58 -10.08 15.54 15.85
CA HIS A 58 -11.24 16.39 15.58
C HIS A 58 -12.56 15.64 15.71
N ARG A 59 -12.56 14.43 16.29
CA ARG A 59 -13.75 13.56 16.36
C ARG A 59 -14.95 14.21 17.08
N ASP A 60 -14.67 15.15 17.98
CA ASP A 60 -15.70 15.84 18.77
C ASP A 60 -16.29 17.06 18.03
N GLU A 61 -15.57 17.59 17.02
CA GLU A 61 -15.96 18.75 16.21
C GLU A 61 -16.53 18.36 14.84
N ASP A 62 -16.02 17.27 14.27
CA ASP A 62 -16.35 16.76 12.96
C ASP A 62 -17.64 15.92 13.00
N LYS A 63 -18.69 16.39 12.33
CA LYS A 63 -19.93 15.61 12.12
C LYS A 63 -19.81 14.75 10.87
N LEU A 64 -20.49 13.61 10.84
CA LEU A 64 -20.42 12.64 9.74
C LEU A 64 -20.76 13.21 8.35
N TRP A 65 -21.59 14.26 8.29
CA TRP A 65 -21.98 14.91 7.04
C TRP A 65 -21.11 16.12 6.68
N HIS A 66 -20.11 16.47 7.48
CA HIS A 66 -19.20 17.55 7.13
C HIS A 66 -18.30 17.10 5.97
N PRO A 67 -18.07 17.96 4.95
CA PRO A 67 -17.25 17.62 3.79
C PRO A 67 -15.80 17.25 4.19
N VAL A 68 -15.29 17.85 5.28
CA VAL A 68 -13.96 17.52 5.81
C VAL A 68 -13.89 16.08 6.33
N THR A 69 -14.95 15.57 6.95
CA THR A 69 -15.02 14.20 7.49
C THR A 69 -15.06 13.19 6.36
N VAL A 70 -15.84 13.45 5.32
CA VAL A 70 -15.89 12.60 4.11
C VAL A 70 -14.52 12.61 3.40
N TRP A 71 -13.87 13.76 3.29
CA TRP A 71 -12.53 13.87 2.72
C TRP A 71 -11.46 13.12 3.51
N ARG A 72 -11.45 13.25 4.85
CA ARG A 72 -10.54 12.50 5.73
C ARG A 72 -10.82 11.01 5.67
N GLY A 73 -12.09 10.61 5.60
CA GLY A 73 -12.51 9.23 5.42
C GLY A 73 -12.03 8.64 4.09
N PHE A 74 -12.22 9.38 2.99
CA PHE A 74 -11.72 9.01 1.66
C PHE A 74 -10.20 8.81 1.68
N GLY A 75 -9.45 9.85 2.08
CA GLY A 75 -7.99 9.79 2.10
C GLY A 75 -7.45 8.71 3.03
N GLY A 76 -8.09 8.51 4.19
CA GLY A 76 -7.76 7.45 5.13
C GLY A 76 -8.03 6.06 4.57
N ALA A 77 -9.18 5.85 3.92
CA ALA A 77 -9.54 4.57 3.30
C ALA A 77 -8.59 4.20 2.13
N VAL A 78 -8.25 5.16 1.25
CA VAL A 78 -7.26 4.94 0.18
C VAL A 78 -5.91 4.56 0.78
N ALA A 79 -5.42 5.35 1.74
CA ALA A 79 -4.11 5.11 2.33
C ALA A 79 -4.04 3.76 3.05
N LEU A 80 -5.10 3.39 3.77
CA LEU A 80 -5.17 2.10 4.46
C LEU A 80 -5.28 0.93 3.47
N ALA A 81 -6.10 1.05 2.44
CA ALA A 81 -6.20 0.05 1.36
C ALA A 81 -4.84 -0.21 0.70
N MET A 82 -4.11 0.86 0.37
CA MET A 82 -2.77 0.76 -0.21
C MET A 82 -1.76 0.14 0.76
N ALA A 83 -1.79 0.51 2.04
CA ALA A 83 -0.92 -0.08 3.04
C ALA A 83 -1.17 -1.60 3.19
N ILE A 84 -2.44 -2.01 3.28
CA ILE A 84 -2.84 -3.42 3.37
C ILE A 84 -2.50 -4.18 2.09
N ARG A 85 -2.54 -3.54 0.91
CA ARG A 85 -2.18 -4.19 -0.36
C ARG A 85 -0.67 -4.31 -0.58
N PHE A 86 0.09 -3.28 -0.23
CA PHE A 86 1.52 -3.20 -0.50
C PHE A 86 2.37 -3.88 0.56
N GLY A 87 1.96 -3.85 1.83
CA GLY A 87 2.71 -4.48 2.93
C GLY A 87 2.92 -5.98 2.72
N PRO A 88 1.84 -6.79 2.64
CA PRO A 88 1.92 -8.22 2.38
C PRO A 88 2.64 -8.55 1.06
N ALA A 89 2.41 -7.78 -0.01
CA ALA A 89 3.11 -7.97 -1.27
C ALA A 89 4.63 -7.73 -1.16
N ALA A 90 5.05 -6.71 -0.40
CA ALA A 90 6.46 -6.50 -0.07
C ALA A 90 7.00 -7.68 0.76
N MET A 91 6.25 -8.14 1.78
CA MET A 91 6.64 -9.29 2.60
C MET A 91 6.85 -10.55 1.77
N VAL A 92 6.01 -10.83 0.77
CA VAL A 92 6.20 -11.98 -0.13
C VAL A 92 7.52 -11.88 -0.88
N LEU A 93 7.86 -10.71 -1.42
CA LEU A 93 9.11 -10.55 -2.19
C LEU A 93 10.35 -10.55 -1.28
N TRP A 94 10.28 -9.89 -0.14
CA TRP A 94 11.33 -9.89 0.89
C TRP A 94 11.52 -11.27 1.53
N GLY A 95 10.44 -12.03 1.71
CA GLY A 95 10.47 -13.36 2.34
C GLY A 95 10.53 -14.51 1.34
N TRP A 96 10.72 -14.24 0.05
CA TRP A 96 10.73 -15.30 -0.96
C TRP A 96 11.94 -16.21 -0.77
N ASP A 97 11.66 -17.45 -0.38
CA ASP A 97 12.64 -18.54 -0.29
C ASP A 97 11.98 -19.85 -0.74
N PRO A 98 12.42 -20.45 -1.86
CA PRO A 98 11.88 -21.72 -2.34
C PRO A 98 12.33 -22.93 -1.48
N GLN A 99 13.45 -22.83 -0.75
CA GLN A 99 13.89 -23.88 0.18
C GLN A 99 12.99 -23.94 1.43
N GLN A 100 12.47 -22.78 1.85
CA GLN A 100 11.51 -22.66 2.95
C GLN A 100 10.07 -22.52 2.43
N ALA A 101 9.64 -23.46 1.57
CA ALA A 101 8.35 -23.43 0.91
C ALA A 101 7.13 -23.25 1.85
N HIS A 102 7.21 -23.75 3.09
CA HIS A 102 6.16 -23.56 4.08
C HIS A 102 6.01 -22.08 4.51
N ALA A 103 7.13 -21.40 4.78
CA ALA A 103 7.13 -19.98 5.19
C ALA A 103 6.64 -19.08 4.03
N THR A 104 7.18 -19.31 2.83
CA THR A 104 6.77 -18.59 1.61
C THR A 104 5.29 -18.84 1.29
N GLY A 105 4.83 -20.09 1.42
CA GLY A 105 3.43 -20.46 1.22
C GLY A 105 2.48 -19.77 2.21
N TRP A 106 2.90 -19.59 3.47
CA TRP A 106 2.13 -18.84 4.46
C TRP A 106 2.04 -17.36 4.10
N LEU A 107 3.15 -16.73 3.69
CA LEU A 107 3.16 -15.32 3.25
C LEU A 107 2.23 -15.07 2.05
N LEU A 108 2.26 -15.98 1.06
CA LEU A 108 1.34 -15.94 -0.08
C LEU A 108 -0.11 -16.06 0.37
N THR A 109 -0.40 -16.98 1.28
CA THR A 109 -1.75 -17.18 1.81
C THR A 109 -2.23 -15.94 2.58
N PHE A 110 -1.36 -15.38 3.42
CA PHE A 110 -1.64 -14.16 4.18
C PHE A 110 -1.97 -12.99 3.24
N GLN A 111 -1.19 -12.79 2.17
CA GLN A 111 -1.50 -11.79 1.15
C GLN A 111 -2.91 -11.98 0.57
N ARG A 112 -3.31 -13.22 0.26
CA ARG A 112 -4.66 -13.49 -0.28
C ARG A 112 -5.78 -13.21 0.72
N PHE A 113 -5.55 -13.35 2.02
CA PHE A 113 -6.52 -12.93 3.03
C PHE A 113 -6.65 -11.41 3.13
N THR A 114 -5.56 -10.69 2.92
CA THR A 114 -5.56 -9.22 2.96
C THR A 114 -6.11 -8.57 1.69
N ASP A 115 -6.03 -9.25 0.53
CA ASP A 115 -6.47 -8.73 -0.76
C ASP A 115 -7.96 -8.28 -0.76
N PRO A 116 -8.94 -9.05 -0.26
CA PRO A 116 -10.34 -8.61 -0.16
C PRO A 116 -10.55 -7.40 0.76
N ILE A 117 -9.77 -7.30 1.84
CA ILE A 117 -9.85 -6.17 2.79
C ILE A 117 -9.35 -4.90 2.10
N ALA A 118 -8.21 -4.97 1.40
CA ALA A 118 -7.71 -3.84 0.64
C ALA A 118 -8.68 -3.44 -0.48
N PHE A 119 -9.25 -4.42 -1.20
CA PHE A 119 -10.21 -4.18 -2.27
C PHE A 119 -11.49 -3.48 -1.75
N THR A 120 -12.09 -3.98 -0.68
CA THR A 120 -13.30 -3.40 -0.08
C THR A 120 -13.06 -1.98 0.43
N LEU A 121 -11.91 -1.71 1.07
CA LEU A 121 -11.54 -0.35 1.48
C LEU A 121 -11.30 0.57 0.27
N GLY A 122 -10.72 0.06 -0.80
CA GLY A 122 -10.56 0.80 -2.06
C GLY A 122 -11.91 1.17 -2.68
N LEU A 123 -12.86 0.23 -2.73
CA LEU A 123 -14.23 0.50 -3.19
C LEU A 123 -14.96 1.50 -2.30
N LEU A 124 -14.82 1.36 -0.98
CA LEU A 124 -15.39 2.31 -0.02
C LEU A 124 -14.84 3.72 -0.28
N ALA A 125 -13.53 3.85 -0.52
CA ALA A 125 -12.92 5.12 -0.85
C ALA A 125 -13.51 5.72 -2.14
N LEU A 126 -13.69 4.92 -3.20
CA LEU A 126 -14.33 5.39 -4.43
C LEU A 126 -15.78 5.86 -4.18
N GLY A 127 -16.54 5.13 -3.36
CA GLY A 127 -17.89 5.55 -2.97
C GLY A 127 -17.90 6.88 -2.20
N LEU A 128 -16.97 7.06 -1.25
CA LEU A 128 -16.83 8.33 -0.52
C LEU A 128 -16.43 9.48 -1.45
N PHE A 129 -15.54 9.22 -2.41
CA PHE A 129 -15.12 10.20 -3.40
C PHE A 129 -16.31 10.69 -4.23
N GLU A 130 -17.11 9.76 -4.79
CA GLU A 130 -18.27 10.07 -5.61
C GLU A 130 -19.31 10.89 -4.85
N ILE A 131 -19.64 10.49 -3.62
CA ILE A 131 -20.60 11.22 -2.77
C ILE A 131 -20.07 12.63 -2.42
N SER A 132 -18.76 12.77 -2.19
CA SER A 132 -18.14 14.06 -1.84
C SER A 132 -17.97 15.02 -3.02
N GLY A 133 -17.90 14.50 -4.25
CA GLY A 133 -17.41 15.22 -5.41
C GLY A 133 -18.24 16.46 -5.74
N ARG A 134 -19.57 16.34 -5.72
CA ARG A 134 -20.47 17.46 -6.03
C ARG A 134 -20.34 18.61 -5.02
N THR A 135 -20.43 18.29 -3.73
CA THR A 135 -20.37 19.30 -2.66
C THR A 135 -19.00 19.98 -2.63
N MET A 136 -17.93 19.22 -2.81
CA MET A 136 -16.57 19.76 -2.81
C MET A 136 -16.34 20.68 -4.04
N ALA A 137 -16.77 20.26 -5.23
CA ALA A 137 -16.64 21.07 -6.44
C ALA A 137 -17.41 22.40 -6.34
N GLU A 138 -18.61 22.38 -5.75
CA GLU A 138 -19.38 23.61 -5.47
C GLU A 138 -18.67 24.50 -4.45
N HIS A 139 -18.03 23.92 -3.42
CA HIS A 139 -17.29 24.68 -2.41
C HIS A 139 -16.02 25.33 -2.98
N LEU A 140 -15.25 24.59 -3.81
CA LEU A 140 -14.03 25.08 -4.44
C LEU A 140 -14.27 26.22 -5.45
N LYS A 141 -15.50 26.36 -5.96
CA LYS A 141 -15.90 27.44 -6.88
C LYS A 141 -16.31 28.74 -6.19
N ARG A 142 -16.63 28.70 -4.90
CA ARG A 142 -17.24 29.84 -4.19
C ARG A 142 -16.27 30.98 -3.91
N GLU A 143 -14.98 30.71 -3.79
CA GLU A 143 -13.98 31.75 -3.52
C GLU A 143 -12.68 31.50 -4.30
N PRO A 144 -11.99 32.55 -4.76
CA PRO A 144 -10.65 32.44 -5.31
C PRO A 144 -9.71 31.98 -4.20
N LEU A 145 -9.47 30.67 -4.20
CA LEU A 145 -8.51 30.02 -3.34
C LEU A 145 -7.13 30.70 -3.46
N PRO A 146 -6.42 30.96 -2.35
CA PRO A 146 -5.09 31.57 -2.42
C PRO A 146 -4.16 30.70 -3.28
N THR A 147 -3.40 31.33 -4.17
CA THR A 147 -2.50 30.64 -5.12
C THR A 147 -1.42 29.77 -4.44
N ARG A 148 -1.25 29.89 -3.12
CA ARG A 148 -0.33 29.10 -2.27
C ARG A 148 -0.98 27.90 -1.56
N LEU A 149 -2.07 27.34 -2.06
CA LEU A 149 -2.61 26.07 -1.51
C LEU A 149 -1.84 24.82 -1.93
N TRP A 150 -0.96 24.93 -2.93
CA TRP A 150 -0.21 23.78 -3.41
C TRP A 150 0.74 23.28 -2.34
N ALA A 151 0.66 21.97 -2.08
CA ALA A 151 1.56 21.26 -1.19
C ALA A 151 3.01 21.66 -1.50
N SER A 152 3.70 22.24 -0.52
CA SER A 152 5.06 22.70 -0.71
C SER A 152 5.95 21.50 -1.11
N ARG A 153 6.93 21.71 -2.00
CA ARG A 153 7.94 20.68 -2.37
C ARG A 153 8.57 19.99 -1.15
N HIS A 154 8.57 20.67 0.00
CA HIS A 154 9.02 20.13 1.28
C HIS A 154 8.22 18.91 1.76
N GLN A 155 6.92 18.83 1.45
CA GLN A 155 6.07 17.71 1.84
C GLN A 155 6.44 16.42 1.09
N LEU A 156 7.02 16.52 -0.11
CA LEU A 156 7.48 15.38 -0.91
C LEU A 156 8.84 14.83 -0.44
N LYS A 157 9.66 15.61 0.28
CA LYS A 157 11.02 15.19 0.68
C LYS A 157 11.02 13.86 1.44
N ARG A 158 10.08 13.66 2.36
CA ARG A 158 10.00 12.44 3.18
C ARG A 158 9.59 11.22 2.34
N PRO A 159 8.47 11.24 1.58
CA PRO A 159 8.14 10.17 0.64
C PRO A 159 9.25 9.84 -0.36
N SER A 160 9.89 10.86 -0.95
CA SER A 160 10.98 10.65 -1.90
C SER A 160 12.19 9.96 -1.26
N CYS A 161 12.53 10.32 -0.02
CA CYS A 161 13.60 9.66 0.73
C CYS A 161 13.27 8.18 0.99
N ILE A 162 12.04 7.89 1.43
CA ILE A 162 11.58 6.50 1.65
C ILE A 162 11.67 5.69 0.35
N PHE A 163 11.25 6.28 -0.77
CA PHE A 163 11.33 5.63 -2.07
C PHE A 163 12.78 5.32 -2.46
N LEU A 164 13.69 6.29 -2.35
CA LEU A 164 15.11 6.11 -2.68
C LEU A 164 15.78 5.05 -1.78
N LEU A 165 15.54 5.10 -0.46
CA LEU A 165 16.08 4.12 0.47
C LEU A 165 15.53 2.71 0.19
N SER A 166 14.24 2.59 -0.13
CA SER A 166 13.63 1.30 -0.50
C SER A 166 14.22 0.76 -1.79
N LEU A 167 14.52 1.63 -2.76
CA LEU A 167 15.18 1.24 -4.01
C LEU A 167 16.60 0.74 -3.78
N ILE A 168 17.40 1.45 -2.98
CA ILE A 168 18.77 1.04 -2.61
C ILE A 168 18.74 -0.32 -1.90
N ALA A 169 17.83 -0.48 -0.93
CA ALA A 169 17.67 -1.74 -0.21
C ALA A 169 17.25 -2.90 -1.14
N ALA A 170 16.31 -2.64 -2.06
CA ALA A 170 15.86 -3.64 -3.03
C ALA A 170 16.99 -4.08 -3.99
N ILE A 171 17.80 -3.13 -4.47
CA ILE A 171 18.99 -3.42 -5.28
C ILE A 171 19.96 -4.30 -4.48
N GLY A 172 20.27 -3.91 -3.24
CA GLY A 172 21.17 -4.67 -2.38
C GLY A 172 20.70 -6.12 -2.24
N VAL A 173 19.43 -6.33 -1.92
CA VAL A 173 18.89 -7.67 -1.68
C VAL A 173 18.86 -8.53 -2.92
N VAL A 174 18.46 -7.99 -4.08
CA VAL A 174 18.48 -8.76 -5.33
C VAL A 174 19.92 -9.07 -5.77
N SER A 175 20.89 -8.22 -5.43
CA SER A 175 22.29 -8.42 -5.81
C SER A 175 23.04 -9.40 -4.91
N THR A 176 22.60 -9.58 -3.66
CA THR A 176 23.25 -10.47 -2.67
C THR A 176 22.59 -11.84 -2.54
N ARG A 177 21.46 -12.08 -3.22
CA ARG A 177 20.74 -13.35 -3.19
C ARG A 177 21.21 -14.32 -4.26
#